data_AF-A0A1H3DBH4-F1
#
_entry.id   AF-A0A1H3DBH4-F1
#
_cell.length_a   1.000
_cell.length_b   1.000
_cell.length_c   1.000
_cell.angle_alpha   90.00
_cell.angle_beta   90.00
_cell.angle_gamma   90.00
#
_symmetry.space_group_name_H-M   'P 1'
#
loop_
_entity.id
_entity.type
_entity.pdbx_description
1 polymer ?
#
loop_
_entity_poly.entity_id
_entity_poly.type
_entity_poly.pdbx_seq_one_letter_code
_entity_poly.pdbx_strand_id
1 'polypeptide(L)'
;MTKHIARVLAAVLLSIWAYGAHAGDVIRSFNADILVREDGVLDVTETIKVNADGTDIQHGIYRDFPQYVTTPGGTRYKVSFEILSVTRNGEDEPWEATDTDLGTKFTSVIRFSSFRPSTTPTRSAI
;
A
#
# COMPACT_ATOMS: atom_id res chain seq x y z
N MET A 1 37.30 -42.26 -5.79
CA MET A 1 37.17 -40.83 -5.42
C MET A 1 36.27 -40.03 -6.36
N THR A 2 36.49 -40.05 -7.68
CA THR A 2 35.81 -39.20 -8.67
C THR A 2 34.28 -39.31 -8.69
N LYS A 3 33.73 -40.52 -8.48
CA LYS A 3 32.28 -40.77 -8.45
C LYS A 3 31.57 -40.17 -7.23
N HIS A 4 32.27 -40.02 -6.10
CA HIS A 4 31.69 -39.39 -4.90
C HIS A 4 31.66 -37.87 -5.04
N ILE A 5 32.71 -37.29 -5.64
CA ILE A 5 32.79 -35.86 -5.95
C ILE A 5 31.67 -35.46 -6.93
N ALA A 6 31.44 -36.26 -7.98
CA ALA A 6 30.35 -36.01 -8.93
C ALA A 6 28.96 -36.08 -8.28
N ARG A 7 28.75 -36.99 -7.32
CA ARG A 7 27.48 -37.10 -6.57
C ARG A 7 27.26 -35.91 -5.64
N VAL A 8 28.31 -35.44 -4.96
CA VAL A 8 28.22 -34.25 -4.09
C VAL A 8 27.94 -33.01 -4.93
N LEU A 9 28.63 -32.82 -6.06
CA LEU A 9 28.36 -31.71 -6.96
C LEU A 9 26.94 -31.74 -7.52
N ALA A 10 26.44 -32.91 -7.92
CA ALA A 10 25.07 -33.06 -8.39
C ALA A 10 24.04 -32.74 -7.29
N ALA A 11 24.29 -33.18 -6.04
CA ALA A 11 23.41 -32.88 -4.91
C ALA A 11 23.41 -31.38 -4.57
N VAL A 12 24.57 -30.72 -4.61
CA VAL A 12 24.67 -29.26 -4.39
C VAL A 12 23.96 -28.48 -5.50
N LEU A 13 24.15 -28.86 -6.76
CA LEU A 13 23.43 -28.25 -7.89
C LEU A 13 21.91 -28.43 -7.77
N LEU A 14 21.43 -29.60 -7.34
CA LEU A 14 20.01 -29.88 -7.08
C LEU A 14 19.46 -29.04 -5.93
N SER A 15 20.20 -28.88 -4.82
CA SER A 15 19.78 -28.02 -3.70
C SER A 15 19.69 -26.55 -4.08
N ILE A 16 20.61 -26.05 -4.90
CA ILE A 16 20.57 -24.66 -5.41
C ILE A 16 19.37 -24.46 -6.34
N TRP A 17 19.07 -25.45 -7.20
CA TRP A 17 17.91 -25.40 -8.09
C TRP A 17 16.58 -25.42 -7.33
N ALA A 18 16.51 -26.16 -6.22
CA ALA A 18 15.33 -26.23 -5.37
C ALA A 18 15.07 -24.94 -4.55
N TYR A 19 16.08 -24.09 -4.38
CA TYR A 19 15.98 -22.84 -3.62
C TYR A 19 15.29 -21.69 -4.40
N GLY A 20 14.99 -21.88 -5.68
CA GLY A 20 14.47 -20.83 -6.57
C GLY A 20 12.96 -20.58 -6.52
N ALA A 21 12.21 -21.23 -5.63
CA ALA A 21 10.75 -21.13 -5.57
C ALA A 21 10.26 -20.22 -4.43
N HIS A 22 10.73 -18.98 -4.41
CA HIS A 22 10.19 -17.92 -3.55
C HIS A 22 9.08 -17.19 -4.32
N ALA A 23 7.83 -17.41 -3.92
CA ALA A 23 6.67 -16.81 -4.56
C ALA A 23 6.38 -15.49 -3.83
N GLY A 24 6.77 -14.36 -4.44
CA GLY A 24 6.61 -13.03 -3.84
C GLY A 24 5.17 -12.67 -3.44
N ASP A 25 5.03 -11.55 -2.73
CA ASP A 25 3.74 -11.12 -2.17
C ASP A 25 2.68 -10.84 -3.25
N VAL A 26 1.56 -11.58 -3.21
CA VAL A 26 0.45 -11.43 -4.17
C VAL A 26 -0.85 -11.06 -3.44
N ILE A 27 -1.42 -9.91 -3.80
CA ILE A 27 -2.78 -9.54 -3.39
C ILE A 27 -3.78 -10.43 -4.15
N ARG A 28 -4.54 -11.24 -3.40
CA ARG A 28 -5.59 -12.13 -3.93
C ARG A 28 -6.92 -11.44 -4.09
N SER A 29 -7.24 -10.52 -3.18
CA SER A 29 -8.43 -9.71 -3.25
C SER A 29 -8.23 -8.41 -2.51
N PHE A 30 -8.87 -7.36 -3.00
CA PHE A 30 -8.90 -6.04 -2.41
C PHE A 30 -10.35 -5.54 -2.45
N ASN A 31 -10.89 -5.14 -1.31
CA ASN A 31 -12.18 -4.48 -1.19
C ASN A 31 -12.01 -3.24 -0.31
N ALA A 32 -12.63 -2.13 -0.72
CA ALA A 32 -12.57 -0.87 0.01
C ALA A 32 -13.97 -0.31 0.19
N ASP A 33 -14.37 -0.16 1.45
CA ASP A 33 -15.59 0.54 1.84
C ASP A 33 -15.22 1.98 2.19
N ILE A 34 -15.81 2.93 1.48
CA ILE A 34 -15.52 4.36 1.65
C ILE A 34 -16.80 5.07 2.06
N LEU A 35 -16.82 5.58 3.29
CA LEU A 35 -17.88 6.41 3.81
C LEU A 35 -17.45 7.88 3.77
N VAL A 36 -18.21 8.70 3.06
CA VAL A 36 -18.06 10.16 3.12
C VAL A 36 -19.03 10.70 4.15
N ARG A 37 -18.50 11.26 5.23
CA ARG A 37 -19.31 11.87 6.29
C ARG A 37 -19.78 13.27 5.89
N GLU A 38 -20.81 13.75 6.58
CA GLU A 38 -21.37 15.11 6.38
C GLU A 38 -20.34 16.22 6.63
N ASP A 39 -19.38 15.99 7.54
CA ASP A 39 -18.31 16.93 7.84
C ASP A 39 -17.11 16.83 6.88
N GLY A 40 -17.28 16.07 5.79
CA GLY A 40 -16.29 15.90 4.73
C GLY A 40 -15.19 14.90 5.04
N VAL A 41 -15.20 14.27 6.23
CA VAL A 41 -14.24 13.22 6.56
C VAL A 41 -14.55 11.96 5.75
N LEU A 42 -13.52 11.35 5.17
CA LEU A 42 -13.61 10.07 4.50
C LEU A 42 -13.12 8.98 5.44
N ASP A 43 -14.01 8.08 5.84
CA ASP A 43 -13.67 6.86 6.56
C ASP A 43 -13.50 5.73 5.53
N VAL A 44 -12.27 5.25 5.39
CA VAL A 44 -11.89 4.21 4.43
C VAL A 44 -11.56 2.93 5.18
N THR A 45 -12.25 1.84 4.85
CA THR A 45 -11.98 0.50 5.40
C THR A 45 -11.52 -0.42 4.28
N GLU A 46 -10.28 -0.89 4.34
CA GLU A 46 -9.75 -1.84 3.35
C GLU A 46 -9.72 -3.27 3.88
N THR A 47 -10.34 -4.20 3.15
CA THR A 47 -10.21 -5.64 3.37
C THR A 47 -9.33 -6.26 2.28
N ILE A 48 -8.14 -6.72 2.66
CA ILE A 48 -7.12 -7.20 1.72
C ILE A 48 -6.75 -8.63 2.07
N LYS A 49 -6.79 -9.53 1.08
CA LYS A 49 -6.22 -10.87 1.21
C LYS A 49 -4.91 -10.92 0.46
N VAL A 50 -3.83 -11.24 1.15
CA VAL A 50 -2.48 -11.32 0.58
C VAL A 50 -1.91 -12.70 0.82
N ASN A 51 -1.27 -13.26 -0.20
CA ASN A 51 -0.32 -14.34 -0.04
C ASN A 51 1.05 -13.69 0.14
N ALA A 52 1.58 -13.65 1.35
CA ALA A 52 2.93 -13.12 1.61
C ALA A 52 3.97 -14.26 1.54
N ASP A 53 5.15 -13.97 1.01
CA ASP A 53 6.32 -14.88 1.04
C ASP A 53 6.97 -14.80 2.43
N GLY A 54 6.36 -15.47 3.42
CA GLY A 54 6.79 -15.44 4.81
C GLY A 54 5.65 -15.15 5.78
N THR A 55 5.98 -14.64 6.98
CA THR A 55 5.01 -14.39 8.05
C THR A 55 4.24 -13.07 7.87
N ASP A 56 4.86 -12.05 7.25
CA ASP A 56 4.30 -10.70 7.06
C ASP A 56 4.82 -10.04 5.76
N ILE A 57 4.05 -9.06 5.26
CA ILE A 57 4.36 -8.23 4.09
C ILE A 57 5.56 -7.33 4.42
N GLN A 58 6.67 -7.47 3.68
CA GLN A 58 7.94 -6.82 4.04
C GLN A 58 8.03 -5.34 3.65
N HIS A 59 7.29 -4.91 2.63
CA HIS A 59 7.41 -3.57 2.01
C HIS A 59 6.18 -2.68 2.23
N GLY A 60 5.23 -3.13 3.03
CA GLY A 60 3.92 -2.49 3.17
C GLY A 60 3.09 -2.54 1.88
N ILE A 61 1.91 -1.94 1.94
CA ILE A 61 0.99 -1.78 0.83
C ILE A 61 0.80 -0.28 0.56
N TYR A 62 1.00 0.13 -0.69
CA TYR A 62 0.96 1.52 -1.09
C TYR A 62 -0.41 1.91 -1.67
N ARG A 63 -0.84 3.14 -1.37
CA ARG A 63 -2.03 3.76 -1.94
C ARG A 63 -1.73 5.20 -2.32
N ASP A 64 -2.25 5.61 -3.46
CA ASP A 64 -2.26 7.02 -3.87
C ASP A 64 -3.66 7.57 -3.63
N PHE A 65 -3.76 8.62 -2.81
CA PHE A 65 -5.01 9.36 -2.67
C PHE A 65 -4.98 10.57 -3.60
N PRO A 66 -5.97 10.70 -4.51
CA PRO A 66 -5.98 11.78 -5.47
C PRO A 66 -6.14 13.11 -4.75
N GLN A 67 -5.13 13.97 -4.91
CA GLN A 67 -5.13 15.32 -4.34
C GLN A 67 -5.81 16.35 -5.25
N TYR A 68 -6.40 15.95 -6.36
CA TYR A 68 -6.97 16.89 -7.33
C TYR A 68 -8.44 16.62 -7.54
N VAL A 69 -9.23 17.66 -7.32
CA VAL A 69 -10.67 17.64 -7.58
C VAL A 69 -10.96 18.61 -8.72
N THR A 70 -11.78 18.16 -9.66
CA THR A 70 -12.28 18.99 -10.75
C THR A 70 -13.70 19.44 -10.42
N THR A 71 -13.91 20.76 -10.38
CA THR A 71 -15.25 21.33 -10.26
C THR A 71 -16.13 20.97 -11.46
N PRO A 72 -17.47 21.04 -11.35
CA PRO A 72 -18.36 20.91 -12.50
C PRO A 72 -18.04 21.88 -13.65
N GLY A 73 -17.40 23.04 -13.36
CA GLY A 73 -16.95 24.02 -14.35
C GLY A 73 -15.58 23.73 -14.97
N GLY A 74 -14.96 22.58 -14.69
CA GLY A 74 -13.68 22.17 -15.29
C GLY A 74 -12.43 22.72 -14.61
N THR A 75 -12.57 23.59 -13.60
CA THR A 75 -11.43 24.07 -12.80
C THR A 75 -10.92 22.97 -11.88
N ARG A 76 -9.62 22.64 -11.98
CA ARG A 76 -8.92 21.68 -11.13
C ARG A 76 -8.23 22.42 -9.98
N TYR A 77 -8.41 21.95 -8.75
CA TYR A 77 -7.73 22.50 -7.57
C TYR A 77 -7.12 21.39 -6.73
N LYS A 78 -6.00 21.70 -6.08
CA LYS A 78 -5.31 20.78 -5.16
C LYS A 78 -6.04 20.81 -3.81
N VAL A 79 -6.49 19.63 -3.37
CA VAL A 79 -7.01 19.35 -2.04
C VAL A 79 -5.89 18.65 -1.28
N SER A 80 -5.59 19.14 -0.08
CA SER A 80 -4.62 18.46 0.79
C SER A 80 -5.32 17.59 1.81
N PHE A 81 -4.55 16.61 2.28
CA PHE A 81 -5.05 15.51 3.06
C PHE A 81 -4.36 15.44 4.44
N GLU A 82 -5.08 15.77 5.53
CA GLU A 82 -4.76 15.33 6.89
C GLU A 82 -5.25 13.89 7.19
N ILE A 83 -4.31 13.00 7.55
CA ILE A 83 -4.66 11.69 8.13
C ILE A 83 -4.93 11.87 9.61
N LEU A 84 -6.06 11.37 10.09
CA LEU A 84 -6.40 11.42 11.51
C LEU A 84 -6.01 10.13 12.25
N SER A 85 -6.25 8.97 11.63
CA SER A 85 -5.98 7.68 12.27
C SER A 85 -5.77 6.57 11.25
N VAL A 86 -5.18 5.50 11.74
CA VAL A 86 -4.64 4.42 10.96
C VAL A 86 -4.65 3.18 11.84
N THR A 87 -5.37 2.12 11.43
CA THR A 87 -5.34 0.88 12.20
C THR A 87 -5.32 -0.37 11.34
N ARG A 88 -4.68 -1.42 11.84
CA ARG A 88 -4.70 -2.80 11.33
C ARG A 88 -5.42 -3.68 12.34
N ASN A 89 -6.51 -4.31 11.93
CA ASN A 89 -7.32 -5.18 12.81
C ASN A 89 -7.75 -4.51 14.13
N GLY A 90 -7.93 -3.19 14.11
CA GLY A 90 -8.32 -2.39 15.29
C GLY A 90 -7.15 -1.88 16.15
N GLU A 91 -5.90 -2.23 15.83
CA GLU A 91 -4.70 -1.71 16.51
C GLU A 91 -4.01 -0.64 15.67
N ASP A 92 -3.41 0.36 16.33
CA ASP A 92 -2.67 1.42 15.64
C ASP A 92 -1.50 0.84 14.83
N GLU A 93 -1.37 1.29 13.59
CA GLU A 93 -0.36 0.79 12.64
C GLU A 93 0.61 1.92 12.28
N PRO A 94 1.94 1.70 12.28
CA PRO A 94 2.89 2.68 11.79
C PRO A 94 2.61 3.09 10.33
N TRP A 95 2.94 4.33 9.97
CA TRP A 95 2.68 4.82 8.63
C TRP A 95 3.58 5.94 8.17
N GLU A 96 3.69 6.01 6.85
CA GLU A 96 4.39 7.08 6.16
C GLU A 96 3.50 7.65 5.06
N ALA A 97 3.60 8.98 4.90
CA ALA A 97 2.90 9.76 3.90
C ALA A 97 3.92 10.60 3.13
N THR A 98 3.90 10.51 1.80
CA THR A 98 4.77 11.31 0.93
C THR A 98 3.92 11.95 -0.15
N ASP A 99 4.04 13.27 -0.29
CA ASP A 99 3.43 13.98 -1.41
C ASP A 99 4.17 13.65 -2.72
N THR A 100 3.41 13.33 -3.76
CA THR A 100 3.90 13.03 -5.11
C THR A 100 3.14 13.86 -6.15
N ASP A 101 3.65 13.93 -7.38
CA ASP A 101 3.00 14.68 -8.47
C ASP A 101 1.58 14.19 -8.79
N LEU A 102 1.26 12.94 -8.45
CA LEU A 102 -0.03 12.29 -8.68
C LEU A 102 -0.99 12.37 -7.47
N GLY A 103 -0.50 12.74 -6.29
CA GLY A 103 -1.27 12.78 -5.04
C GLY A 103 -0.41 12.44 -3.81
N THR A 104 -1.03 12.22 -2.65
CA THR A 104 -0.28 11.73 -1.48
C THR A 104 -0.21 10.21 -1.54
N LYS A 105 1.01 9.69 -1.51
CA LYS A 105 1.30 8.27 -1.37
C LYS A 105 1.35 7.92 0.11
N PHE A 106 0.59 6.91 0.51
CA PHE A 106 0.62 6.38 1.88
C PHE A 106 1.01 4.92 1.88
N THR A 107 1.77 4.51 2.91
CA THR A 107 2.24 3.13 3.08
C THR A 107 1.67 2.53 4.38
N SER A 108 1.02 1.37 4.27
CA SER A 108 0.45 0.61 5.38
C SER A 108 0.31 -0.87 5.07
N VAL A 109 0.34 -1.75 6.06
CA VAL A 109 0.10 -3.18 5.83
C VAL A 109 -1.40 -3.53 5.69
N ILE A 110 -2.30 -2.92 6.48
CA ILE A 110 -3.78 -3.03 6.40
C ILE A 110 -4.36 -1.77 7.06
N ARG A 111 -5.37 -1.09 6.48
CA ARG A 111 -5.80 0.21 7.01
C ARG A 111 -7.30 0.48 7.02
N PHE A 112 -7.79 0.83 8.22
CA PHE A 112 -8.89 1.76 8.41
C PHE A 112 -8.29 3.18 8.55
N SER A 113 -8.66 4.12 7.69
CA SER A 113 -8.18 5.51 7.79
C SER A 113 -9.32 6.50 7.69
N SER A 114 -9.37 7.40 8.66
CA SER A 114 -10.21 8.60 8.56
C SER A 114 -9.37 9.77 8.05
N PHE A 115 -9.91 10.42 7.03
CA PHE A 115 -9.20 11.41 6.25
C PHE A 115 -9.99 12.73 6.20
N ARG A 116 -9.35 13.89 6.40
CA ARG A 116 -10.03 15.20 6.32
C ARG A 116 -9.51 16.10 5.19
N PRO A 117 -10.35 16.47 4.20
CA PRO A 117 -10.00 17.46 3.19
C PRO A 117 -9.66 18.78 3.87
N SER A 118 -8.46 19.30 3.61
CA SER A 118 -8.19 20.69 3.96
C SER A 118 -8.90 21.58 2.93
N THR A 119 -9.75 22.48 3.42
CA THR A 119 -10.50 23.43 2.58
C THR A 119 -9.65 24.62 2.15
N THR A 120 -8.33 24.61 2.38
CA THR A 120 -7.45 25.66 1.90
C THR A 120 -7.11 25.36 0.45
N PRO A 121 -7.69 26.08 -0.54
CA PRO A 121 -7.22 25.95 -1.91
C PRO A 121 -5.75 26.35 -1.93
N THR A 122 -4.86 25.38 -2.14
CA THR A 122 -3.49 25.71 -2.53
C THR A 122 -3.61 26.22 -3.96
N ARG A 123 -3.75 27.55 -4.09
CA ARG A 123 -3.74 28.22 -5.38
C ARG A 123 -2.35 28.01 -5.93
N SER A 124 -2.18 26.97 -6.75
CA SER A 124 -0.96 26.78 -7.53
C SER A 124 -0.87 28.01 -8.43
N ALA A 125 -0.02 28.95 -8.05
CA ALA A 125 0.34 30.05 -8.91
C ALA A 125 0.94 29.44 -10.17
N ILE A 126 0.29 29.68 -11.30
CA ILE A 126 0.87 29.58 -12.63
C ILE A 126 1.12 31.03 -13.06
#